data_AF-A0A5E4QVE7-F1
#
_entry.id   AF-A0A5E4QVE7-F1
#
_cell.length_a   1.000
_cell.length_b   1.000
_cell.length_c   1.000
_cell.angle_alpha   90.00
_cell.angle_beta   90.00
_cell.angle_gamma   90.00
#
_symmetry.space_group_name_H-M   'P 1'
#
loop_
_entity.id
_entity.type
_entity.pdbx_description
1 polymer ?
#
loop_
_entity_poly.entity_id
_entity_poly.type
_entity_poly.pdbx_seq_one_letter_code
_entity_poly.pdbx_strand_id
1 'polypeptide(L)'
;MKILVAGEKLVEVWGGPSTRIEKSSINEIMKLRKPKVAFTWDKVVCMQTIMFELELMRYRAHHFDDSRRGSQGARAVLLKGPIHLLEEIDALIFLCSPIFNDLDELRQAGLYLADMNGHGLSKELVLRGWQHLSRLELLFEKAENRSMSLEKSCRLLDEWKKKGDQLLYSMIPRSIAYHLRAGKSPMSANQEFDCVTIMFCGIQITETDTRTGVMATVETVGTVYMVVSGAPERRRAHAQSAASAALAVSRALPMLTIGIHSGPCIAAVLGRKQPRYTLVGDTVNTASRMQTTSEGKGMMETFWLEGEIEEDDQDEALQLFSVLCGDN
;
A
#
# COMPACT_ATOMS: atom_id res chain seq x y z
N MET A 1 -17.83 14.24 -63.92
CA MET A 1 -16.57 14.96 -63.66
C MET A 1 -15.43 14.00 -63.97
N LYS A 2 -14.63 14.29 -64.99
CA LYS A 2 -13.46 13.49 -65.36
C LYS A 2 -12.21 14.17 -64.82
N ILE A 3 -11.24 13.38 -64.39
CA ILE A 3 -9.96 13.92 -63.93
C ILE A 3 -9.15 14.27 -65.17
N LEU A 4 -8.72 15.52 -65.32
CA LEU A 4 -7.88 15.94 -66.46
C LEU A 4 -6.41 15.61 -66.22
N VAL A 5 -5.91 15.95 -65.02
CA VAL A 5 -4.51 15.78 -64.60
C VAL A 5 -4.50 15.38 -63.13
N ALA A 6 -3.54 14.53 -62.74
CA ALA A 6 -3.27 14.20 -61.35
C ALA A 6 -1.79 14.40 -61.03
N GLY A 7 -1.48 14.76 -59.78
CA GLY A 7 -0.10 14.88 -59.33
C GLY A 7 0.60 13.53 -59.29
N GLU A 8 1.90 13.50 -59.60
CA GLU A 8 2.72 12.29 -59.70
C GLU A 8 2.59 11.38 -58.48
N LYS A 9 2.69 11.96 -57.28
CA LYS A 9 2.57 11.23 -56.01
C LYS A 9 1.17 10.69 -55.74
N LEU A 10 0.13 11.34 -56.24
CA LEU A 10 -1.23 10.82 -56.14
C LEU A 10 -1.41 9.57 -57.02
N VAL A 11 -0.79 9.57 -58.21
CA VAL A 11 -0.78 8.43 -59.12
C VAL A 11 -0.01 7.25 -58.53
N GLU A 12 1.16 7.51 -57.93
CA GLU A 12 1.96 6.49 -57.22
C GLU A 12 1.15 5.84 -56.08
N VAL A 13 0.47 6.64 -55.25
CA VAL A 13 -0.34 6.14 -54.12
C VAL A 13 -1.57 5.37 -54.59
N TRP A 14 -2.16 5.76 -55.72
CA TRP A 14 -3.28 5.05 -56.32
C TRP A 14 -2.87 3.67 -56.84
N GLY A 15 -1.65 3.54 -57.40
CA GLY A 15 -1.05 2.27 -57.80
C GLY A 15 -1.56 1.70 -59.13
N GLY A 16 -2.23 2.50 -59.96
CA GLY A 16 -2.71 2.11 -61.29
C GLY A 16 -2.00 2.85 -62.44
N PRO A 17 -2.28 2.47 -63.70
CA PRO A 17 -1.67 3.11 -64.86
C PRO A 17 -2.08 4.58 -64.99
N SER A 18 -1.12 5.48 -65.17
CA SER A 18 -1.32 6.94 -65.25
C SER A 18 -2.36 7.36 -66.29
N THR A 19 -2.35 6.72 -67.45
CA THR A 19 -3.28 6.96 -68.57
C THR A 19 -4.75 6.65 -68.23
N ARG A 20 -5.01 5.87 -67.18
CA ARG A 20 -6.37 5.50 -66.77
C ARG A 20 -6.94 6.52 -65.77
N ILE A 21 -6.13 7.15 -64.92
CA ILE A 21 -6.61 8.21 -64.02
C ILE A 21 -7.20 9.37 -64.82
N GLU A 22 -6.50 9.83 -65.86
CA GLU A 22 -6.83 11.03 -66.65
C GLU A 22 -8.10 10.91 -67.52
N LYS A 23 -8.77 9.74 -67.48
CA LYS A 23 -10.01 9.50 -68.25
C LYS A 23 -11.14 8.91 -67.40
N SER A 24 -10.85 8.54 -66.15
CA SER A 24 -11.82 7.91 -65.27
C SER A 24 -12.71 8.94 -64.58
N SER A 25 -13.88 8.47 -64.14
CA SER A 25 -14.79 9.30 -63.34
C SER A 25 -14.22 9.47 -61.94
N ILE A 26 -14.26 10.68 -61.40
CA ILE A 26 -13.73 10.97 -60.06
C ILE A 26 -14.38 10.12 -58.95
N ASN A 27 -15.67 9.76 -59.09
CA ASN A 27 -16.40 8.92 -58.14
C ASN A 27 -15.90 7.47 -58.07
N GLU A 28 -15.17 7.00 -59.08
CA GLU A 28 -14.57 5.66 -59.09
C GLU A 28 -13.25 5.61 -58.31
N ILE A 29 -12.56 6.75 -58.20
CA ILE A 29 -11.22 6.86 -57.61
C ILE A 29 -11.27 7.47 -56.21
N MET A 30 -12.13 8.47 -56.00
CA MET A 30 -12.21 9.24 -54.76
C MET A 30 -13.63 9.21 -54.21
N LYS A 31 -13.73 8.92 -52.90
CA LYS A 31 -14.99 8.98 -52.16
C LYS A 31 -15.02 10.25 -51.33
N LEU A 32 -16.07 11.06 -51.49
CA LEU A 32 -16.27 12.24 -50.66
C LEU A 32 -16.70 11.85 -49.25
N ARG A 33 -15.95 12.30 -48.24
CA ARG A 33 -16.26 12.09 -46.81
C ARG A 33 -16.91 13.33 -46.19
N LYS A 34 -16.37 14.52 -46.51
CA LYS A 34 -16.93 15.81 -46.09
C LYS A 34 -16.81 16.84 -47.22
N PRO A 35 -17.83 17.68 -47.45
CA PRO A 35 -19.17 17.67 -46.84
C PRO A 35 -20.01 16.46 -47.30
N LYS A 36 -21.01 16.03 -46.52
CA LYS A 36 -21.90 14.89 -46.84
C LYS A 36 -22.94 15.26 -47.92
N VAL A 37 -22.47 15.67 -49.09
CA VAL A 37 -23.30 16.01 -50.25
C VAL A 37 -22.97 15.09 -51.42
N ALA A 38 -23.87 14.99 -52.39
CA ALA A 38 -23.53 14.31 -53.64
C ALA A 38 -22.40 15.07 -54.34
N PHE A 39 -21.37 14.36 -54.76
CA PHE A 39 -20.23 14.96 -55.45
C PHE A 39 -20.60 15.23 -56.92
N THR A 40 -21.16 16.42 -57.16
CA THR A 40 -21.65 16.89 -58.46
C THR A 40 -21.07 18.28 -58.73
N TRP A 41 -20.85 18.60 -60.01
CA TRP A 41 -20.22 19.84 -60.46
C TRP A 41 -20.85 21.09 -59.82
N ASP A 42 -22.16 21.26 -59.97
CA ASP A 42 -22.87 22.46 -59.49
C ASP A 42 -22.75 22.65 -57.96
N LYS A 43 -22.77 21.54 -57.22
CA LYS A 43 -22.66 21.55 -55.76
C LYS A 43 -21.25 21.92 -55.29
N VAL A 44 -20.23 21.45 -56.00
CA VAL A 44 -18.84 21.79 -55.68
C VAL A 44 -18.55 23.26 -56.01
N VAL A 45 -19.09 23.76 -57.13
CA VAL A 45 -18.97 25.18 -57.53
C VAL A 45 -19.66 26.11 -56.51
N CYS A 46 -20.81 25.72 -55.94
CA CYS A 46 -21.43 26.47 -54.85
C CYS A 46 -20.62 26.47 -53.53
N MET A 47 -19.67 25.54 -53.36
CA MET A 47 -18.99 25.27 -52.09
C MET A 47 -17.47 25.54 -52.14
N GLN A 48 -17.03 26.53 -52.92
CA GLN A 48 -15.60 26.86 -53.11
C GLN A 48 -14.85 27.21 -51.81
N THR A 49 -15.54 27.74 -50.81
CA THR A 49 -14.94 28.15 -49.52
C THR A 49 -14.78 26.99 -48.53
N ILE A 50 -15.31 25.80 -48.84
CA ILE A 50 -15.32 24.67 -47.91
C ILE A 50 -14.07 23.80 -48.12
N MET A 51 -13.52 23.31 -47.01
CA MET A 51 -12.48 22.28 -47.03
C MET A 51 -13.10 20.91 -47.27
N PHE A 52 -12.72 20.28 -48.37
CA PHE A 52 -13.16 18.94 -48.75
C PHE A 52 -12.23 17.89 -48.14
N GLU A 53 -12.82 16.80 -47.63
CA GLU A 53 -12.10 15.60 -47.21
C GLU A 53 -12.49 14.47 -48.18
N LEU A 54 -11.55 14.07 -49.03
CA LEU A 54 -11.68 13.00 -50.01
C LEU A 54 -10.87 11.78 -49.54
N GLU A 55 -11.47 10.60 -49.66
CA GLU A 55 -10.82 9.32 -49.39
C GLU A 55 -10.38 8.70 -50.73
N LEU A 56 -9.09 8.53 -50.93
CA LEU A 56 -8.51 7.93 -52.13
C LEU A 56 -8.57 6.41 -52.05
N MET A 57 -9.33 5.79 -52.95
CA MET A 57 -9.46 4.33 -53.04
C MET A 57 -8.31 3.78 -53.89
N ARG A 58 -7.51 2.85 -53.34
CA ARG A 58 -6.43 2.21 -54.11
C ARG A 58 -6.95 1.44 -55.31
N TYR A 59 -6.19 1.47 -56.40
CA TYR A 59 -6.48 0.71 -57.61
C TYR A 59 -6.42 -0.79 -57.34
N ARG A 60 -7.55 -1.48 -57.51
CA ARG A 60 -7.62 -2.94 -57.46
C ARG A 60 -7.39 -3.50 -58.87
N ALA A 61 -6.14 -3.78 -59.23
CA ALA A 61 -5.85 -4.62 -60.38
C ALA A 61 -6.11 -6.09 -60.00
N HIS A 62 -6.92 -6.79 -60.79
CA HIS A 62 -7.09 -8.24 -60.66
C HIS A 62 -5.73 -8.96 -60.86
N HIS A 63 -5.45 -9.98 -60.02
CA HIS A 63 -4.32 -10.94 -60.03
C HIS A 63 -2.94 -10.36 -59.59
N PHE A 64 -2.21 -10.86 -58.56
CA PHE A 64 -1.87 -12.23 -58.15
C PHE A 64 -1.42 -12.27 -56.65
N ASP A 65 -1.72 -13.37 -55.94
CA ASP A 65 -1.22 -13.83 -54.62
C ASP A 65 -1.51 -12.98 -53.36
N ASP A 66 -2.68 -13.21 -52.75
CA ASP A 66 -3.09 -12.61 -51.47
C ASP A 66 -3.09 -13.65 -50.32
N SER A 67 -2.01 -14.42 -50.21
CA SER A 67 -1.86 -15.49 -49.20
C SER A 67 -1.10 -15.08 -47.93
N ARG A 68 -0.64 -13.83 -47.79
CA ARG A 68 0.28 -13.45 -46.68
C ARG A 68 0.07 -12.10 -46.00
N ARG A 69 -0.97 -11.33 -46.31
CA ARG A 69 -1.20 -10.04 -45.65
C ARG A 69 -2.44 -10.09 -44.76
N GLY A 70 -2.22 -10.51 -43.51
CA GLY A 70 -3.24 -10.46 -42.47
C GLY A 70 -3.86 -9.07 -42.36
N SER A 71 -5.20 -9.00 -42.45
CA SER A 71 -6.17 -8.07 -41.85
C SER A 71 -5.83 -6.58 -41.62
N GLN A 72 -4.79 -6.03 -42.23
CA GLN A 72 -4.40 -4.61 -42.22
C GLN A 72 -4.25 -4.15 -43.68
N GLY A 73 -5.31 -4.40 -44.47
CA GLY A 73 -5.39 -3.95 -45.85
C GLY A 73 -5.14 -2.45 -45.91
N ALA A 74 -4.19 -2.04 -46.76
CA ALA A 74 -3.73 -0.66 -46.91
C ALA A 74 -4.90 0.32 -46.80
N ARG A 75 -4.92 1.09 -45.70
CA ARG A 75 -5.96 2.08 -45.43
C ARG A 75 -5.99 3.08 -46.58
N ALA A 76 -7.19 3.45 -47.00
CA ALA A 76 -7.39 4.52 -47.98
C ALA A 76 -6.79 5.83 -47.44
N VAL A 77 -6.09 6.56 -48.31
CA VAL A 77 -5.43 7.82 -47.92
C VAL A 77 -6.46 8.92 -47.89
N LEU A 78 -6.55 9.63 -46.76
CA LEU A 78 -7.44 10.77 -46.59
C LEU A 78 -6.72 12.04 -47.06
N LEU A 79 -7.32 12.72 -48.03
CA LEU A 79 -6.82 13.95 -48.63
C LEU A 79 -7.74 15.09 -48.21
N LYS A 80 -7.16 16.14 -47.63
CA LYS A 80 -7.90 17.32 -47.21
C LYS A 80 -7.40 18.55 -47.93
N GLY A 81 -8.34 19.35 -48.46
CA GLY A 81 -7.99 20.50 -49.26
C GLY A 81 -9.20 21.32 -49.72
N PRO A 82 -9.02 22.59 -50.10
CA PRO A 82 -10.03 23.33 -50.83
C PRO A 82 -10.10 22.88 -52.30
N ILE A 83 -11.27 23.04 -52.92
CA ILE A 83 -11.46 22.91 -54.37
C ILE A 83 -11.74 24.30 -54.93
N HIS A 84 -10.95 24.73 -55.91
CA HIS A 84 -11.11 26.02 -56.59
C HIS A 84 -11.56 25.81 -58.04
N LEU A 85 -12.42 26.70 -58.54
CA LEU A 85 -12.81 26.74 -59.95
C LEU A 85 -11.86 27.65 -60.71
N LEU A 86 -11.31 27.15 -61.82
CA LEU A 86 -10.60 27.95 -62.80
C LEU A 86 -11.56 28.28 -63.94
N GLU A 87 -11.98 29.54 -64.00
CA GLU A 87 -12.94 30.04 -65.00
C GLU A 87 -12.36 30.03 -66.44
N GLU A 88 -11.04 30.13 -66.60
CA GLU A 88 -10.40 30.19 -67.92
C GLU A 88 -10.42 28.85 -68.68
N ILE A 89 -10.41 27.74 -67.95
CA ILE A 89 -10.33 26.38 -68.52
C ILE A 89 -11.53 25.50 -68.15
N ASP A 90 -12.55 26.09 -67.51
CA ASP A 90 -13.73 25.40 -66.96
C ASP A 90 -13.34 24.12 -66.21
N ALA A 91 -12.37 24.22 -65.31
CA ALA A 91 -11.83 23.07 -64.55
C ALA A 91 -11.80 23.34 -63.05
N LEU A 92 -12.00 22.28 -62.25
CA LEU A 92 -11.89 22.31 -60.80
C LEU A 92 -10.51 21.78 -60.38
N ILE A 93 -9.77 22.57 -59.61
CA ILE A 93 -8.49 22.16 -59.01
C ILE A 93 -8.71 21.83 -57.53
N PHE A 94 -8.30 20.62 -57.14
CA PHE A 94 -8.24 20.21 -55.75
C PHE A 94 -6.80 20.28 -55.23
N LEU A 95 -6.51 21.27 -54.39
CA LEU A 95 -5.22 21.40 -53.73
C LEU A 95 -5.29 20.70 -52.39
N CYS A 96 -4.70 19.52 -52.27
CA CYS A 96 -4.85 18.70 -51.08
C CYS A 96 -3.52 18.35 -50.41
N SER A 97 -3.60 18.13 -49.10
CA SER A 97 -2.54 17.52 -48.32
C SER A 97 -3.07 16.24 -47.69
N PRO A 98 -2.30 15.13 -47.74
CA PRO A 98 -2.71 13.90 -47.10
C PRO A 98 -2.61 14.03 -45.57
N ILE A 99 -3.53 13.39 -44.87
CA ILE A 99 -3.55 13.34 -43.40
C ILE A 99 -3.11 11.94 -42.97
N PHE A 100 -2.06 11.87 -42.16
CA PHE A 100 -1.55 10.65 -41.55
C PHE A 100 -1.42 10.86 -40.06
N ASN A 101 -1.71 9.83 -39.26
CA ASN A 101 -1.48 9.88 -37.82
C ASN A 101 -0.10 9.30 -37.47
N ASP A 102 0.32 8.27 -38.21
CA ASP A 102 1.54 7.52 -37.92
C ASP A 102 2.50 7.48 -39.12
N LEU A 103 3.79 7.36 -38.82
CA LEU A 103 4.82 7.11 -39.84
C LEU A 103 4.61 5.76 -40.54
N ASP A 104 4.01 4.80 -39.86
CA ASP A 104 3.67 3.50 -40.46
C ASP A 104 2.54 3.63 -41.49
N GLU A 105 1.54 4.47 -41.25
CA GLU A 105 0.49 4.75 -42.24
C GLU A 105 1.07 5.42 -43.48
N LEU A 106 2.01 6.35 -43.31
CA LEU A 106 2.73 7.00 -44.41
C LEU A 106 3.51 5.98 -45.25
N ARG A 107 4.26 5.08 -44.58
CA ARG A 107 5.02 4.01 -45.24
C ARG A 107 4.11 3.02 -45.96
N GLN A 108 2.99 2.62 -45.34
CA GLN A 108 2.02 1.72 -45.95
C GLN A 108 1.33 2.34 -47.18
N ALA A 109 1.11 3.66 -47.15
CA ALA A 109 0.59 4.42 -48.27
C ALA A 109 1.57 4.50 -49.46
N GLY A 110 2.85 4.21 -49.24
CA GLY A 110 3.90 4.29 -50.25
C GLY A 110 4.46 5.71 -50.43
N LEU A 111 4.23 6.58 -49.44
CA LEU A 111 4.80 7.93 -49.41
C LEU A 111 5.96 7.99 -48.43
N TYR A 112 6.88 8.91 -48.67
CA TYR A 112 7.96 9.24 -47.76
C TYR A 112 7.74 10.62 -47.12
N LEU A 113 8.43 10.88 -46.02
CA LEU A 113 8.40 12.19 -45.35
C LEU A 113 8.91 13.32 -46.26
N ALA A 114 9.75 12.98 -47.24
CA ALA A 114 10.27 13.89 -48.26
C ALA A 114 9.21 14.32 -49.28
N ASP A 115 8.19 13.49 -49.53
CA ASP A 115 7.12 13.77 -50.49
C ASP A 115 6.04 14.71 -49.92
N MET A 116 6.07 14.97 -48.61
CA MET A 116 5.17 15.91 -47.98
C MET A 116 5.70 17.34 -48.06
N ASN A 117 4.78 18.28 -48.26
CA ASN A 117 5.07 19.71 -48.24
C ASN A 117 5.88 20.09 -46.99
N GLY A 118 7.06 20.69 -47.19
CA GLY A 118 7.96 21.09 -46.09
C GLY A 118 7.34 22.11 -45.13
N HIS A 119 6.40 22.92 -45.63
CA HIS A 119 5.67 23.93 -44.87
C HIS A 119 4.25 23.49 -44.50
N GLY A 120 3.88 22.24 -44.78
CA GLY A 120 2.55 21.70 -44.55
C GLY A 120 2.35 21.22 -43.11
N LEU A 121 1.17 21.51 -42.55
CA LEU A 121 0.77 21.06 -41.21
C LEU A 121 0.73 19.53 -41.07
N SER A 122 0.49 18.81 -42.17
CA SER A 122 0.44 17.33 -42.19
C SER A 122 1.77 16.70 -41.79
N LYS A 123 2.89 17.26 -42.28
CA LYS A 123 4.24 16.81 -41.90
C LYS A 123 4.53 17.06 -40.43
N GLU A 124 4.17 18.24 -39.92
CA GLU A 124 4.34 18.57 -38.50
C GLU A 124 3.49 17.67 -37.60
N LEU A 125 2.26 17.34 -38.02
CA LEU A 125 1.36 16.46 -37.28
C LEU A 125 1.95 15.07 -37.08
N VAL A 126 2.48 14.46 -38.15
CA VAL A 126 3.12 13.13 -38.10
C VAL A 126 4.34 13.15 -37.17
N LEU A 127 5.18 14.17 -37.27
CA LEU A 127 6.38 14.31 -36.43
C LEU A 127 6.02 14.55 -34.96
N ARG A 128 5.01 15.38 -34.67
CA ARG A 128 4.53 15.61 -33.31
C ARG A 128 3.90 14.36 -32.70
N GLY A 129 3.13 13.60 -33.48
CA GLY A 129 2.56 12.32 -33.05
C GLY A 129 3.65 11.35 -32.61
N TRP A 130 4.70 11.21 -33.42
CA TRP A 130 5.85 10.35 -33.10
C TRP A 130 6.58 10.78 -31.82
N GLN A 131 6.93 12.07 -31.69
CA GLN A 131 7.62 12.58 -30.50
C GLN A 131 6.78 12.43 -29.22
N HIS A 132 5.46 12.61 -29.33
CA HIS A 132 4.56 12.51 -28.19
C HIS A 132 4.46 11.07 -27.67
N LEU A 133 4.45 10.08 -28.57
CA LEU A 133 4.37 8.67 -28.19
C LEU A 133 5.61 8.23 -27.38
N SER A 134 6.82 8.56 -27.83
CA SER A 134 8.04 8.24 -27.07
C SER A 134 8.10 8.93 -25.71
N ARG A 135 7.58 10.17 -25.62
CA ARG A 135 7.49 10.89 -24.34
C ARG A 135 6.51 10.21 -23.38
N LEU A 136 5.38 9.72 -23.89
CA LEU A 136 4.41 8.97 -23.09
C LEU A 136 5.01 7.68 -22.55
N GLU A 137 5.71 6.91 -23.39
CA GLU A 137 6.39 5.68 -22.96
C GLU A 137 7.36 5.93 -21.80
N LEU A 138 8.21 6.96 -21.90
CA LEU A 138 9.12 7.34 -20.81
C LEU A 138 8.38 7.75 -19.53
N LEU A 139 7.22 8.43 -19.65
CA LEU A 139 6.43 8.81 -18.49
C LEU A 139 5.78 7.59 -17.82
N PHE A 140 5.32 6.61 -18.60
CA PHE A 140 4.80 5.35 -18.08
C PHE A 140 5.88 4.58 -17.33
N GLU A 141 7.07 4.42 -17.92
CA GLU A 141 8.20 3.74 -17.28
C GLU A 141 8.60 4.44 -15.96
N LYS A 142 8.65 5.77 -15.94
CA LYS A 142 8.93 6.54 -14.72
C LYS A 142 7.85 6.35 -13.64
N ALA A 143 6.58 6.30 -14.05
CA ALA A 143 5.47 6.08 -13.14
C ALA A 143 5.52 4.67 -12.52
N GLU A 144 5.82 3.66 -13.33
CA GLU A 144 5.98 2.27 -12.88
C GLU A 144 7.14 2.12 -11.89
N ASN A 145 8.30 2.71 -12.20
CA ASN A 145 9.45 2.71 -11.31
C ASN A 145 9.13 3.38 -9.95
N ARG A 146 8.43 4.51 -9.96
CA ARG A 146 7.98 5.18 -8.72
C ARG A 146 7.02 4.30 -7.93
N SER A 147 6.10 3.61 -8.60
CA SER A 147 5.17 2.69 -7.96
C SER A 147 5.92 1.55 -7.25
N MET A 148 6.91 0.95 -7.91
CA MET A 148 7.74 -0.10 -7.31
C MET A 148 8.53 0.40 -6.09
N SER A 149 9.13 1.58 -6.16
CA SER A 149 9.83 2.18 -5.01
C SER A 149 8.90 2.50 -3.84
N LEU A 150 7.69 2.98 -4.14
CA LEU A 150 6.67 3.27 -3.14
C LEU A 150 6.21 1.96 -2.46
N GLU A 151 5.99 0.90 -3.23
CA GLU A 151 5.59 -0.40 -2.69
C GLU A 151 6.65 -0.95 -1.73
N LYS A 152 7.94 -0.88 -2.11
CA LYS A 152 9.05 -1.26 -1.21
C LYS A 152 9.03 -0.45 0.09
N SER A 153 8.76 0.85 0.00
CA SER A 153 8.70 1.75 1.16
C SER A 153 7.51 1.41 2.07
N CYS A 154 6.34 1.11 1.51
CA CYS A 154 5.17 0.66 2.27
C CYS A 154 5.43 -0.66 3.00
N ARG A 155 6.08 -1.63 2.35
CA ARG A 155 6.45 -2.91 2.99
C ARG A 155 7.38 -2.69 4.19
N LEU A 156 8.42 -1.86 4.02
CA LEU A 156 9.33 -1.52 5.11
C LEU A 156 8.60 -0.81 6.24
N LEU A 157 7.71 0.15 5.92
CA LEU A 157 6.91 0.85 6.91
C LEU A 157 6.08 -0.14 7.75
N ASP A 158 5.46 -1.14 7.13
CA ASP A 158 4.67 -2.15 7.84
C ASP A 158 5.54 -3.03 8.75
N GLU A 159 6.74 -3.41 8.31
CA GLU A 159 7.70 -4.13 9.16
C GLU A 159 8.13 -3.31 10.37
N TRP A 160 8.49 -2.04 10.16
CA TRP A 160 8.87 -1.12 11.23
C TRP A 160 7.71 -0.85 12.18
N LYS A 161 6.49 -0.73 11.66
CA LYS A 161 5.28 -0.59 12.47
C LYS A 161 5.03 -1.83 13.33
N LYS A 162 5.19 -3.03 12.78
CA LYS A 162 5.08 -4.29 13.55
C LYS A 162 6.12 -4.36 14.66
N LYS A 163 7.38 -4.01 14.37
CA LYS A 163 8.45 -3.95 15.38
C LYS A 163 8.14 -2.92 16.46
N GLY A 164 7.64 -1.74 16.07
CA GLY A 164 7.20 -0.71 17.00
C GLY A 164 6.05 -1.16 17.90
N ASP A 165 5.04 -1.80 17.32
CA ASP A 165 3.89 -2.37 18.05
C ASP A 165 4.36 -3.46 19.04
N GLN A 166 5.29 -4.34 18.63
CA GLN A 166 5.87 -5.37 19.51
C GLN A 166 6.59 -4.77 20.72
N LEU A 167 7.38 -3.71 20.51
CA LEU A 167 8.06 -3.00 21.59
C LEU A 167 7.08 -2.31 22.53
N LEU A 168 5.97 -1.77 22.03
CA LEU A 168 4.94 -1.18 22.88
C LEU A 168 4.26 -2.25 23.74
N TYR A 169 3.93 -3.39 23.16
CA TYR A 169 3.29 -4.50 23.87
C TYR A 169 4.22 -5.22 24.86
N SER A 170 5.54 -5.10 24.72
CA SER A 170 6.49 -5.62 25.71
C SER A 170 6.61 -4.72 26.95
N MET A 171 6.26 -3.43 26.83
CA MET A 171 6.31 -2.47 27.94
C MET A 171 4.98 -2.33 28.69
N ILE A 172 3.85 -2.54 28.01
CA ILE A 172 2.50 -2.31 28.55
C ILE A 172 1.54 -3.42 28.09
N PRO A 173 0.57 -3.83 28.92
CA PRO A 173 -0.45 -4.78 28.51
C PRO A 173 -1.25 -4.35 27.27
N ARG A 174 -1.64 -5.33 26.44
CA ARG A 174 -2.29 -5.09 25.14
C ARG A 174 -3.56 -4.24 25.23
N SER A 175 -4.43 -4.50 26.21
CA SER A 175 -5.68 -3.77 26.41
C SER A 175 -5.44 -2.26 26.52
N ILE A 176 -4.44 -1.86 27.29
CA ILE A 176 -4.07 -0.47 27.52
C ILE A 176 -3.33 0.10 26.31
N ALA A 177 -2.44 -0.67 25.68
CA ALA A 177 -1.74 -0.26 24.47
C ALA A 177 -2.71 0.07 23.32
N TYR A 178 -3.82 -0.67 23.17
CA TYR A 178 -4.87 -0.34 22.21
C TYR A 178 -5.58 0.97 22.52
N HIS A 179 -5.86 1.28 23.79
CA HIS A 179 -6.44 2.55 24.19
C HIS A 179 -5.52 3.75 23.92
N LEU A 180 -4.22 3.60 24.19
CA LEU A 180 -3.21 4.60 23.89
C LEU A 180 -3.07 4.84 22.38
N ARG A 181 -3.08 3.76 21.58
CA ARG A 181 -3.04 3.84 20.11
C ARG A 181 -4.29 4.49 19.52
N ALA A 182 -5.45 4.31 20.14
CA ALA A 182 -6.69 4.95 19.74
C ALA A 182 -6.74 6.46 20.10
N GLY A 183 -5.69 7.01 20.70
CA GLY A 183 -5.62 8.44 21.07
C GLY A 183 -6.46 8.80 22.29
N LYS A 184 -6.94 7.79 23.06
CA LYS A 184 -7.62 8.06 24.32
C LYS A 184 -6.61 8.62 25.33
N SER A 185 -7.03 9.60 26.12
CA SER A 185 -6.17 10.24 27.10
C SER A 185 -5.61 9.21 28.11
N PRO A 186 -4.34 9.31 28.53
CA PRO A 186 -3.75 8.38 29.50
C PRO A 186 -4.51 8.34 30.83
N MET A 187 -5.17 9.45 31.21
CA MET A 187 -5.98 9.50 32.44
C MET A 187 -7.19 8.57 32.39
N SER A 188 -7.77 8.32 31.21
CA SER A 188 -8.85 7.34 31.05
C SER A 188 -8.39 5.89 31.13
N ALA A 189 -7.07 5.64 31.11
CA ALA A 189 -6.49 4.33 31.29
C ALA A 189 -6.12 4.05 32.76
N ASN A 190 -6.30 5.02 33.67
CA ASN A 190 -6.15 4.80 35.09
C ASN A 190 -7.31 3.92 35.57
N GLN A 191 -6.97 2.79 36.19
CA GLN A 191 -7.93 1.85 36.71
C GLN A 191 -7.69 1.68 38.20
N GLU A 192 -8.72 1.96 38.98
CA GLU A 192 -8.77 1.53 40.37
C GLU A 192 -9.19 0.06 40.40
N PHE A 193 -8.56 -0.73 41.25
CA PHE A 193 -8.88 -2.12 41.48
C PHE A 193 -9.19 -2.33 42.96
N ASP A 194 -10.34 -2.93 43.25
CA ASP A 194 -10.82 -3.14 44.63
C ASP A 194 -9.98 -4.21 45.36
N CYS A 195 -9.54 -5.23 44.63
CA CYS A 195 -8.66 -6.27 45.14
C CYS A 195 -7.74 -6.80 44.03
N VAL A 196 -6.43 -6.76 44.29
CA VAL A 196 -5.37 -7.32 43.44
C VAL A 196 -4.36 -8.01 44.34
N THR A 197 -3.85 -9.16 43.92
CA THR A 197 -2.78 -9.85 44.65
C THR A 197 -1.44 -9.52 44.02
N ILE A 198 -0.52 -9.01 44.85
CA ILE A 198 0.83 -8.63 44.46
C ILE A 198 1.81 -9.58 45.15
N MET A 199 2.73 -10.13 44.36
CA MET A 199 3.83 -10.99 44.82
C MET A 199 5.16 -10.30 44.55
N PHE A 200 5.97 -10.14 45.60
CA PHE A 200 7.37 -9.74 45.49
C PHE A 200 8.27 -10.95 45.73
N CYS A 201 9.31 -11.06 44.90
CA CYS A 201 10.26 -12.17 44.87
C CYS A 201 11.65 -11.57 44.96
N GLY A 202 12.31 -11.71 46.11
CA GLY A 202 13.65 -11.18 46.35
C GLY A 202 14.68 -12.29 46.49
N ILE A 203 15.79 -12.18 45.76
CA ILE A 203 16.93 -13.11 45.93
C ILE A 203 17.70 -12.67 47.17
N GLN A 204 17.80 -13.56 48.16
CA GLN A 204 18.63 -13.32 49.32
C GLN A 204 20.06 -13.77 49.01
N ILE A 205 20.92 -12.83 48.64
CA ILE A 205 22.36 -13.08 48.54
C ILE A 205 22.89 -13.05 49.98
N THR A 206 22.96 -14.22 50.63
CA THR A 206 23.72 -14.35 51.87
C THR A 206 25.21 -14.21 51.55
N GLU A 207 25.92 -13.35 52.28
CA GLU A 207 27.34 -12.97 52.09
C GLU A 207 28.38 -14.12 52.20
N THR A 208 27.97 -15.38 52.05
CA THR A 208 28.83 -16.56 52.21
C THR A 208 29.61 -16.98 50.97
N ASP A 209 29.42 -16.35 49.81
CA ASP A 209 30.21 -16.64 48.59
C ASP A 209 31.10 -15.47 48.16
N THR A 210 32.00 -15.05 49.04
CA THR A 210 33.12 -14.13 48.71
C THR A 210 34.42 -14.87 48.36
N ARG A 211 34.35 -16.12 47.90
CA ARG A 211 35.54 -16.92 47.55
C ARG A 211 35.75 -17.27 46.08
N THR A 212 34.95 -16.75 45.17
CA THR A 212 35.23 -16.88 43.73
C THR A 212 35.07 -15.54 43.01
N GLY A 213 36.20 -14.90 42.74
CA GLY A 213 36.38 -14.03 41.57
C GLY A 213 35.66 -12.68 41.59
N VAL A 214 36.38 -11.68 42.07
CA VAL A 214 36.20 -10.27 41.73
C VAL A 214 36.10 -10.09 40.21
N MET A 215 34.89 -10.00 39.64
CA MET A 215 34.60 -9.30 38.35
C MET A 215 33.11 -9.25 37.93
N ALA A 216 32.16 -9.36 38.85
CA ALA A 216 30.73 -9.18 38.54
C ALA A 216 30.03 -8.18 39.48
N THR A 217 30.75 -7.19 40.01
CA THR A 217 30.12 -5.99 40.58
C THR A 217 29.77 -5.03 39.45
N VAL A 218 28.88 -5.46 38.55
CA VAL A 218 28.18 -4.58 37.61
C VAL A 218 26.73 -4.56 38.06
N GLU A 219 26.39 -3.51 38.82
CA GLU A 219 25.07 -2.89 38.89
C GLU A 219 23.85 -3.82 38.88
N THR A 220 23.76 -4.80 39.77
CA THR A 220 22.48 -5.51 40.00
C THR A 220 21.65 -4.78 41.07
N VAL A 221 21.35 -3.50 40.83
CA VAL A 221 20.29 -2.80 41.55
C VAL A 221 18.96 -3.25 40.92
N GLY A 222 18.45 -4.40 41.37
CA GLY A 222 17.24 -4.99 40.77
C GLY A 222 16.97 -6.45 41.15
N THR A 223 17.24 -6.84 42.39
CA THR A 223 17.10 -8.24 42.87
C THR A 223 15.67 -8.64 43.23
N VAL A 224 14.69 -7.76 43.01
CA VAL A 224 13.30 -7.97 43.39
C VAL A 224 12.39 -7.98 42.16
N TYR A 225 11.77 -9.13 41.90
CA TYR A 225 10.77 -9.30 40.86
C TYR A 225 9.38 -9.07 41.44
N MET A 226 8.55 -8.32 40.73
CA MET A 226 7.15 -8.07 41.08
C MET A 226 6.23 -8.78 40.09
N VAL A 227 5.32 -9.59 40.60
CA VAL A 227 4.27 -10.26 39.83
C VAL A 227 2.92 -9.81 40.36
N VAL A 228 2.00 -9.55 39.45
CA VAL A 228 0.66 -9.07 39.79
C VAL A 228 -0.38 -10.00 39.18
N SER A 229 -1.35 -10.41 40.00
CA SER A 229 -2.50 -11.20 39.59
C SER A 229 -3.78 -10.39 39.85
N GLY A 230 -4.63 -10.27 38.84
CA GLY A 230 -5.87 -9.46 38.89
C GLY A 230 -5.80 -8.10 38.18
N ALA A 231 -4.66 -7.77 37.55
CA ALA A 231 -4.51 -6.60 36.67
C ALA A 231 -3.74 -7.00 35.38
N PRO A 232 -4.05 -6.40 34.20
CA PRO A 232 -5.08 -5.39 33.95
C PRO A 232 -6.51 -5.95 33.88
N GLU A 233 -6.66 -7.27 33.67
CA GLU A 233 -7.96 -7.92 33.63
C GLU A 233 -8.32 -8.45 35.02
N ARG A 234 -9.49 -8.03 35.52
CA ARG A 234 -10.01 -8.45 36.82
C ARG A 234 -10.35 -9.94 36.81
N ARG A 235 -9.80 -10.71 37.75
CA ARG A 235 -10.03 -12.15 37.90
C ARG A 235 -10.40 -12.47 39.34
N ARG A 236 -11.47 -13.23 39.58
CA ARG A 236 -11.89 -13.62 40.95
C ARG A 236 -10.88 -14.51 41.66
N ALA A 237 -10.28 -15.48 40.96
CA ALA A 237 -9.23 -16.35 41.50
C ALA A 237 -7.83 -15.71 41.43
N HIS A 238 -7.69 -14.41 41.75
CA HIS A 238 -6.41 -13.72 41.67
C HIS A 238 -5.41 -14.23 42.72
N ALA A 239 -5.88 -14.46 43.96
CA ALA A 239 -5.04 -14.91 45.08
C ALA A 239 -4.54 -16.35 44.88
N GLN A 240 -5.41 -17.27 44.47
CA GLN A 240 -5.06 -18.66 44.17
C GLN A 240 -3.97 -18.76 43.09
N SER A 241 -4.10 -17.99 42.01
CA SER A 241 -3.12 -17.97 40.92
C SER A 241 -1.77 -17.39 41.35
N ALA A 242 -1.76 -16.43 42.28
CA ALA A 242 -0.53 -15.88 42.83
C ALA A 242 0.15 -16.89 43.77
N ALA A 243 -0.62 -17.56 44.62
CA ALA A 243 -0.13 -18.62 45.51
C ALA A 243 0.46 -19.81 44.74
N SER A 244 -0.22 -20.26 43.67
CA SER A 244 0.30 -21.33 42.81
C SER A 244 1.61 -20.93 42.11
N ALA A 245 1.72 -19.67 41.68
CA ALA A 245 2.95 -19.15 41.08
C ALA A 245 4.08 -19.06 42.11
N ALA A 246 3.79 -18.58 43.32
CA ALA A 246 4.75 -18.54 44.42
C ALA A 246 5.28 -19.94 44.76
N LEU A 247 4.41 -20.94 44.84
CA LEU A 247 4.80 -22.32 45.09
C LEU A 247 5.71 -22.88 43.98
N ALA A 248 5.37 -22.62 42.72
CA ALA A 248 6.18 -23.05 41.57
C ALA A 248 7.58 -22.40 41.59
N VAL A 249 7.65 -21.10 41.92
CA VAL A 249 8.93 -20.38 42.02
C VAL A 249 9.74 -20.87 43.22
N SER A 250 9.11 -21.08 44.37
CA SER A 250 9.78 -21.61 45.57
C SER A 250 10.37 -23.01 45.36
N ARG A 251 9.65 -23.89 44.63
CA ARG A 251 10.16 -25.23 44.24
C ARG A 251 11.36 -25.16 43.29
N ALA A 252 11.37 -24.20 42.37
CA ALA A 252 12.45 -24.05 41.40
C ALA A 252 13.69 -23.34 42.00
N LEU A 253 13.47 -22.37 42.88
CA LEU A 253 14.51 -21.51 43.46
C LEU A 253 14.29 -21.39 44.98
N PRO A 254 14.86 -22.32 45.78
CA PRO A 254 14.61 -22.38 47.23
C PRO A 254 15.28 -21.24 48.03
N MET A 255 16.18 -20.47 47.41
CA MET A 255 16.88 -19.33 48.03
C MET A 255 16.16 -17.99 47.89
N LEU A 256 14.89 -18.02 47.52
CA LEU A 256 14.10 -16.84 47.24
C LEU A 256 13.16 -16.51 48.40
N THR A 257 13.13 -15.24 48.78
CA THR A 257 12.12 -14.68 49.69
C THR A 257 10.90 -14.23 48.91
N ILE A 258 9.71 -14.63 49.33
CA ILE A 258 8.45 -14.31 48.66
C ILE A 258 7.51 -13.62 49.65
N GLY A 259 7.03 -12.43 49.30
CA GLY A 259 5.96 -11.74 50.02
C GLY A 259 4.72 -11.59 49.14
N ILE A 260 3.56 -11.97 49.66
CA ILE A 260 2.28 -11.90 48.94
C ILE A 260 1.29 -11.10 49.77
N HIS A 261 0.64 -10.12 49.16
CA HIS A 261 -0.44 -9.38 49.79
C HIS A 261 -1.56 -9.11 48.80
N SER A 262 -2.80 -9.10 49.29
CA SER A 262 -3.99 -8.78 48.51
C SER A 262 -4.67 -7.55 49.08
N GLY A 263 -5.04 -6.61 48.21
CA GLY A 263 -5.70 -5.37 48.64
C GLY A 263 -6.00 -4.44 47.47
N PRO A 264 -6.61 -3.27 47.74
CA PRO A 264 -6.94 -2.29 46.72
C PRO A 264 -5.67 -1.63 46.15
N CYS A 265 -5.66 -1.35 44.84
CA CYS A 265 -4.55 -0.65 44.21
C CYS A 265 -5.01 0.17 42.99
N ILE A 266 -4.22 1.19 42.65
CA ILE A 266 -4.46 2.02 41.48
C ILE A 266 -3.39 1.68 40.45
N ALA A 267 -3.80 1.34 39.24
CA ALA A 267 -2.87 1.19 38.13
C ALA A 267 -2.98 2.37 37.17
N ALA A 268 -1.83 2.92 36.78
CA ALA A 268 -1.75 4.08 35.89
C ALA A 268 -0.60 3.93 34.90
N VAL A 269 -0.71 4.62 33.76
CA VAL A 269 0.38 4.72 32.79
C VAL A 269 1.14 6.03 33.03
N LEU A 270 2.43 5.90 33.38
CA LEU A 270 3.30 7.03 33.67
C LEU A 270 4.23 7.33 32.47
N GLY A 271 4.41 8.61 32.15
CA GLY A 271 5.34 9.09 31.12
C GLY A 271 4.72 9.30 29.73
N ARG A 272 5.03 10.44 29.10
CA ARG A 272 4.53 10.80 27.75
C ARG A 272 5.33 10.19 26.60
N LYS A 273 6.67 10.19 26.71
CA LYS A 273 7.57 9.67 25.66
C LYS A 273 7.82 8.17 25.77
N GLN A 274 7.92 7.67 27.00
CA GLN A 274 8.05 6.24 27.31
C GLN A 274 6.99 5.89 28.35
N PRO A 275 5.82 5.42 27.93
CA PRO A 275 4.76 5.07 28.86
C PRO A 275 5.14 3.78 29.59
N ARG A 276 4.98 3.76 30.92
CA ARG A 276 5.19 2.59 31.76
C ARG A 276 3.92 2.31 32.54
N TYR A 277 3.46 1.07 32.53
CA TYR A 277 2.33 0.65 33.37
C TYR A 277 2.83 0.40 34.78
N THR A 278 2.31 1.13 35.76
CA THR A 278 2.77 1.09 37.15
C THR A 278 1.57 0.98 38.09
N LEU A 279 1.69 0.11 39.08
CA LEU A 279 0.73 -0.01 40.17
C LEU A 279 1.23 0.80 41.36
N VAL A 280 0.33 1.57 41.97
CA VAL A 280 0.59 2.43 43.12
C VAL A 280 -0.50 2.20 44.16
N GLY A 281 -0.10 2.10 45.42
CA GLY A 281 -1.02 1.94 46.55
C GLY A 281 -0.33 1.32 47.76
N ASP A 282 -0.99 1.38 48.92
CA ASP A 282 -0.46 0.82 50.17
C ASP A 282 -0.27 -0.70 50.06
N THR A 283 -1.12 -1.38 49.30
CA THR A 283 -1.01 -2.82 48.99
C THR A 283 0.37 -3.20 48.42
N VAL A 284 0.95 -2.33 47.56
CA VAL A 284 2.29 -2.55 46.98
C VAL A 284 3.37 -2.46 48.06
N ASN A 285 3.28 -1.45 48.91
CA ASN A 285 4.24 -1.22 50.00
C ASN A 285 4.16 -2.32 51.06
N THR A 286 2.96 -2.77 51.41
CA THR A 286 2.73 -3.87 52.36
C THR A 286 3.30 -5.19 51.80
N ALA A 287 3.03 -5.51 50.52
CA ALA A 287 3.60 -6.70 49.88
C ALA A 287 5.13 -6.68 49.86
N SER A 288 5.73 -5.52 49.58
CA SER A 288 7.19 -5.35 49.62
C SER A 288 7.74 -5.53 51.03
N ARG A 289 7.08 -4.98 52.05
CA ARG A 289 7.48 -5.17 53.46
C ARG A 289 7.41 -6.64 53.87
N MET A 290 6.33 -7.33 53.51
CA MET A 290 6.15 -8.78 53.77
C MET A 290 7.31 -9.60 53.17
N GLN A 291 7.80 -9.24 51.99
CA GLN A 291 8.97 -9.89 51.40
C GLN A 291 10.26 -9.56 52.16
N THR A 292 10.45 -8.32 52.58
CA THR A 292 11.68 -7.93 53.32
C THR A 292 11.74 -8.49 54.74
N THR A 293 10.59 -8.72 55.38
CA THR A 293 10.50 -9.26 56.74
C THR A 293 10.42 -10.78 56.78
N SER A 294 10.31 -11.46 55.63
CA SER A 294 10.24 -12.92 55.61
C SER A 294 11.62 -13.53 55.94
N GLU A 295 11.68 -14.43 56.92
CA GLU A 295 12.91 -15.16 57.25
C GLU A 295 13.11 -16.31 56.24
N GLY A 296 14.27 -16.31 55.56
CA GLY A 296 14.57 -17.16 54.40
C GLY A 296 14.81 -18.66 54.68
N LYS A 297 14.05 -19.28 55.59
CA LYS A 297 14.08 -20.74 55.82
C LYS A 297 12.70 -21.30 56.12
N GLY A 298 12.02 -21.77 55.07
CA GLY A 298 11.22 -22.99 55.11
C GLY A 298 9.98 -23.06 56.02
N MET A 299 9.44 -21.96 56.52
CA MET A 299 8.13 -21.96 57.16
C MET A 299 7.28 -20.86 56.56
N MET A 300 6.17 -21.25 55.92
CA MET A 300 5.17 -20.33 55.40
C MET A 300 4.36 -19.83 56.60
N GLU A 301 4.87 -18.82 57.31
CA GLU A 301 4.12 -18.17 58.38
C GLU A 301 3.00 -17.34 57.74
N THR A 302 1.78 -17.83 57.85
CA THR A 302 0.57 -17.10 57.45
C THR A 302 0.23 -16.12 58.57
N PHE A 303 0.59 -14.85 58.39
CA PHE A 303 0.14 -13.78 59.28
C PHE A 303 -1.29 -13.39 58.90
N TRP A 304 -2.26 -13.90 59.66
CA TRP A 304 -3.62 -13.37 59.65
C TRP A 304 -3.60 -12.11 60.51
N LEU A 305 -3.83 -10.95 59.88
CA LEU A 305 -4.24 -9.78 60.64
C LEU A 305 -5.66 -10.07 61.14
N GLU A 306 -5.85 -10.07 62.46
CA GLU A 306 -7.15 -10.26 63.12
C GLU A 306 -8.15 -9.19 62.64
N GLY A 307 -8.84 -9.50 61.55
CA GLY A 307 -10.19 -9.04 61.29
C GLY A 307 -11.08 -10.25 61.51
N GLU A 308 -12.14 -10.08 62.30
CA GLU A 308 -13.16 -11.11 62.55
C GLU A 308 -13.66 -11.65 61.19
N ILE A 309 -13.21 -12.84 60.84
CA ILE A 309 -13.73 -13.66 59.73
C ILE A 309 -14.30 -14.90 60.38
N GLU A 310 -15.54 -15.24 60.00
CA GLU A 310 -16.31 -16.37 60.53
C GLU A 310 -15.49 -17.68 60.43
N GLU A 311 -15.53 -18.50 61.49
CA GLU A 311 -14.70 -19.72 61.66
C GLU A 311 -14.85 -20.72 60.51
N ASP A 312 -15.96 -20.69 59.76
CA ASP A 312 -16.23 -21.60 58.64
C ASP A 312 -15.33 -21.36 57.41
N ASP A 313 -14.89 -20.11 57.15
CA ASP A 313 -14.01 -19.79 56.01
C ASP A 313 -12.54 -20.17 56.27
N GLN A 314 -12.15 -20.28 57.54
CA GLN A 314 -10.79 -20.69 57.94
C GLN A 314 -10.55 -22.17 57.68
N ASP A 315 -11.55 -23.02 57.93
CA ASP A 315 -11.47 -24.47 57.73
C ASP A 315 -11.45 -24.85 56.24
N GLU A 316 -12.19 -24.15 55.37
CA GLU A 316 -12.10 -24.36 53.92
C GLU A 316 -10.74 -23.96 53.36
N ALA A 317 -10.15 -22.85 53.83
CA ALA A 317 -8.83 -22.41 53.42
C ALA A 317 -7.72 -23.37 53.90
N LEU A 318 -7.83 -23.91 55.11
CA LEU A 318 -6.91 -24.91 55.67
C LEU A 318 -7.04 -26.28 54.99
N GLN A 319 -8.26 -26.73 54.66
CA GLN A 319 -8.48 -27.95 53.88
C GLN A 319 -7.97 -27.82 52.44
N LEU A 320 -8.11 -26.64 51.81
CA LEU A 320 -7.52 -26.41 50.49
C LEU A 320 -5.98 -26.41 50.57
N PHE A 321 -5.42 -25.92 51.67
CA PHE A 321 -3.98 -25.93 51.94
C PHE A 321 -3.44 -27.35 52.11
N SER A 322 -4.13 -28.22 52.86
CA SER A 322 -3.71 -29.62 53.04
C SER A 322 -3.81 -30.43 51.75
N VAL A 323 -4.79 -30.14 50.89
CA VAL A 323 -4.94 -30.79 49.58
C VAL A 323 -3.88 -30.32 48.57
N LEU A 324 -3.44 -29.06 48.64
CA LEU A 324 -2.40 -28.50 47.75
C LEU A 324 -0.96 -28.81 48.22
N CYS A 325 -0.76 -28.97 49.53
CA CYS A 325 0.50 -29.41 50.13
C CYS A 325 0.68 -30.94 50.14
N GLY A 326 -0.20 -31.68 49.45
CA GLY A 326 -0.21 -33.14 49.38
C GLY A 326 1.19 -33.76 49.44
N ASP A 327 1.38 -34.57 50.48
CA ASP A 327 2.55 -35.37 50.77
C ASP A 327 3.04 -36.11 49.51
N ASN A 328 4.36 -36.14 49.33
CA ASN A 328 5.03 -37.12 48.47
C ASN A 328 4.63 -38.55 48.88
#